data_AF-A0AAD9KNQ2-F1
#
_entry.id   AF-A0AAD9KNQ2-F1
#
_cell.length_a   1.000
_cell.length_b   1.000
_cell.length_c   1.000
_cell.angle_alpha   90.00
_cell.angle_beta   90.00
_cell.angle_gamma   90.00
#
_symmetry.space_group_name_H-M   'P 1'
#
loop_
_entity.id
_entity.type
_entity.pdbx_description
1 polymer ?
#
loop_
_entity_poly.entity_id
_entity_poly.type
_entity_poly.pdbx_seq_one_letter_code
_entity_poly.pdbx_strand_id
1 'polypeptide(L)'
;MYVCMYVCMYVCMYVCMYVCMYVCMYVCMYVCMYVCMYVCMYVCMYVCMYVCMYVCMYVCMYVCMYVCMYVCMYVCMYVCMYVYVCSRSSMYVCMYVCILYIYIYIYIYIY
;
A
#
# COMPACT_ATOMS: atom_id res chain seq x y z
N MET A 1 19.00 75.26 16.80
CA MET A 1 19.88 74.11 17.11
C MET A 1 19.20 73.12 18.05
N TYR A 2 18.83 73.49 19.28
CA TYR A 2 18.16 72.58 20.23
C TYR A 2 16.83 72.00 19.73
N VAL A 3 15.98 72.81 19.11
CA VAL A 3 14.68 72.35 18.58
C VAL A 3 14.86 71.31 17.47
N CYS A 4 15.79 71.53 16.53
CA CYS A 4 16.08 70.56 15.46
C CYS A 4 16.63 69.23 16.02
N MET A 5 17.50 69.28 17.02
CA MET A 5 18.03 68.07 17.68
C MET A 5 16.93 67.28 18.39
N TYR A 6 16.03 67.98 19.08
CA TYR A 6 14.92 67.35 19.81
C TYR A 6 13.92 66.69 18.86
N VAL A 7 13.57 67.38 17.76
CA VAL A 7 12.67 66.84 16.73
C VAL A 7 13.32 65.63 16.04
N CYS A 8 14.59 65.71 15.65
CA CYS A 8 15.29 64.57 15.05
C CYS A 8 15.31 63.35 15.99
N MET A 9 15.68 63.55 17.26
CA MET A 9 15.72 62.47 18.25
C MET A 9 14.33 61.83 18.46
N TYR A 10 13.29 62.66 18.57
CA TYR A 10 11.93 62.16 18.79
C TYR A 10 11.41 61.40 17.58
N VAL A 11 11.62 61.92 16.36
CA VAL A 11 11.20 61.25 15.12
C VAL A 11 11.98 59.96 14.92
N CYS A 12 13.30 59.96 15.11
CA CYS A 12 14.10 58.73 15.00
C CYS A 12 13.65 57.67 16.01
N MET A 13 13.47 58.03 17.28
CA MET A 13 13.00 57.10 18.31
C MET A 13 11.62 56.54 17.99
N TYR A 14 10.68 57.40 17.59
CA TYR A 14 9.32 56.98 17.31
C TYR A 14 9.26 56.09 16.07
N VAL A 15 9.96 56.46 14.99
CA VAL A 15 10.01 55.66 13.75
C VAL A 15 10.72 54.34 13.99
N CYS A 16 11.87 54.32 14.68
CA CYS A 16 12.55 53.07 15.00
C CYS A 16 11.69 52.16 15.86
N MET A 17 11.06 52.67 16.93
CA MET A 17 10.17 51.87 17.78
C MET A 17 8.99 51.33 17.00
N TYR A 18 8.32 52.17 16.21
CA TYR A 18 7.13 51.76 15.48
C TYR A 18 7.47 50.76 14.38
N VAL A 19 8.52 51.01 13.59
CA VAL A 19 8.96 50.10 12.52
C VAL A 19 9.47 48.79 13.11
N CYS A 20 10.30 48.81 14.15
CA CYS A 20 10.76 47.57 14.78
C CYS A 20 9.60 46.78 15.37
N MET A 21 8.71 47.41 16.14
CA MET A 21 7.56 46.70 16.73
C MET A 21 6.63 46.15 15.66
N TYR A 22 6.28 46.94 14.65
CA TYR A 22 5.33 46.53 13.64
C TYR A 22 5.95 45.46 12.73
N VAL A 23 7.17 45.65 12.23
CA VAL A 23 7.83 44.66 11.37
C VAL A 23 8.11 43.39 12.14
N CYS A 24 8.66 43.44 13.35
CA CYS A 24 8.92 42.22 14.12
C CYS A 24 7.61 41.50 14.46
N MET A 25 6.59 42.19 14.98
CA MET A 25 5.32 41.53 15.32
C MET A 25 4.62 40.97 14.09
N TYR A 26 4.47 41.76 13.03
CA TYR A 26 3.72 41.34 11.86
C TYR A 26 4.46 40.27 11.07
N VAL A 27 5.76 40.43 10.83
CA VAL A 27 6.55 39.42 10.09
C VAL A 27 6.69 38.16 10.90
N CYS A 28 7.03 38.22 12.20
CA CYS A 28 7.13 37.00 13.01
C CYS A 28 5.77 36.30 13.13
N MET A 29 4.69 37.01 13.45
CA MET A 29 3.38 36.37 13.59
C MET A 29 2.89 35.80 12.26
N TYR A 30 2.99 36.57 11.17
CA TYR A 30 2.45 36.13 9.89
C TYR A 30 3.30 35.03 9.27
N VAL A 31 4.63 35.13 9.30
CA VAL A 31 5.52 34.09 8.78
C VAL A 31 5.42 32.84 9.64
N CYS A 32 5.46 32.95 10.97
CA CYS A 32 5.32 31.76 11.82
C CYS A 32 3.95 31.10 11.65
N MET A 33 2.85 31.86 11.70
CA MET A 33 1.51 31.29 11.52
C MET A 33 1.33 30.70 10.13
N TYR A 34 1.71 31.41 9.08
CA TYR A 34 1.51 30.95 7.71
C TYR A 34 2.41 29.75 7.39
N VAL A 35 3.70 29.81 7.73
CA VAL A 35 4.62 28.70 7.48
C VAL A 35 4.24 27.50 8.34
N CYS A 36 3.97 27.66 9.63
CA CYS A 36 3.55 26.53 10.46
C CYS A 36 2.23 25.93 9.97
N MET A 37 1.20 26.74 9.72
CA MET A 37 -0.09 26.22 9.25
C MET A 37 0.04 25.57 7.88
N TYR A 38 0.70 26.22 6.93
CA TYR A 38 0.81 25.71 5.56
C TYR A 38 1.70 24.48 5.49
N VAL A 39 2.87 24.49 6.13
CA VAL A 39 3.77 23.34 6.16
C VAL A 39 3.13 22.19 6.94
N CYS A 40 2.56 22.42 8.13
CA CYS A 40 1.90 21.35 8.88
C CYS A 40 0.70 20.80 8.12
N MET A 41 -0.21 21.65 7.59
CA MET A 41 -1.37 21.16 6.85
C MET A 41 -0.96 20.44 5.57
N TYR A 42 -0.07 21.03 4.77
CA TYR A 42 0.31 20.46 3.49
C TYR A 42 1.13 19.20 3.68
N VAL A 43 2.16 19.21 4.53
CA VAL A 43 2.99 18.03 4.77
C VAL A 43 2.17 16.93 5.44
N CYS A 44 1.40 17.22 6.50
CA CYS A 44 0.60 16.17 7.15
C CYS A 44 -0.48 15.63 6.21
N MET A 45 -1.24 16.48 5.52
CA MET A 45 -2.29 16.00 4.61
C MET A 45 -1.69 15.24 3.44
N TYR A 46 -0.66 15.78 2.80
CA TYR A 46 -0.08 15.16 1.62
C TYR A 46 0.64 13.87 1.98
N VAL A 47 1.50 13.87 3.00
CA VAL A 47 2.21 12.65 3.43
C VAL A 47 1.23 11.61 3.96
N CYS A 48 0.29 11.96 4.84
CA CYS A 48 -0.67 10.97 5.33
C CYS A 48 -1.57 10.45 4.22
N MET A 49 -2.12 11.31 3.35
CA MET A 49 -2.98 10.86 2.25
C MET A 49 -2.20 10.03 1.25
N TYR A 50 -1.04 10.51 0.77
CA TYR A 50 -0.26 9.76 -0.21
C TYR A 50 0.24 8.45 0.37
N VAL A 51 0.89 8.47 1.53
CA VAL A 51 1.47 7.24 2.11
C VAL A 51 0.36 6.26 2.47
N CYS A 52 -0.71 6.68 3.15
CA CYS A 52 -1.80 5.76 3.49
C CYS A 52 -2.49 5.23 2.22
N MET A 53 -2.81 6.08 1.25
CA MET A 53 -3.48 5.62 0.02
C MET A 53 -2.57 4.71 -0.81
N TYR A 54 -1.32 5.10 -1.04
CA TYR A 54 -0.40 4.29 -1.85
C TYR A 54 -0.10 2.97 -1.15
N VAL A 55 0.28 3.00 0.13
CA VAL A 55 0.65 1.78 0.86
C VAL A 55 -0.58 0.87 0.99
N CYS A 56 -1.73 1.38 1.41
CA CYS A 56 -2.93 0.54 1.52
C CYS A 56 -3.36 0.00 0.15
N MET A 57 -3.40 0.82 -0.90
CA MET A 57 -3.82 0.36 -2.24
C MET A 57 -2.81 -0.64 -2.81
N TYR A 58 -1.51 -0.35 -2.77
CA TYR A 58 -0.50 -1.27 -3.29
C TYR A 58 -0.47 -2.56 -2.51
N VAL A 59 -0.41 -2.50 -1.17
CA VAL A 59 -0.34 -3.72 -0.35
C VAL A 59 -1.62 -4.53 -0.51
N CYS A 60 -2.80 -3.93 -0.42
CA CYS A 60 -4.05 -4.67 -0.60
C CYS A 60 -4.15 -5.24 -2.02
N MET A 61 -3.88 -4.46 -3.07
CA MET A 61 -3.99 -4.96 -4.45
C MET A 61 -2.96 -6.04 -4.74
N TYR A 62 -1.68 -5.83 -4.40
CA TYR A 62 -0.64 -6.82 -4.64
C TYR A 62 -0.88 -8.07 -3.82
N VAL A 63 -1.08 -7.96 -2.51
CA VAL A 63 -1.25 -9.14 -1.65
C VAL A 63 -2.52 -9.88 -2.03
N CYS A 64 -3.66 -9.22 -2.19
CA CYS A 64 -4.89 -9.92 -2.58
C CYS A 64 -4.76 -10.55 -3.97
N MET A 65 -4.25 -9.83 -4.98
CA MET A 65 -4.13 -10.38 -6.33
C MET A 65 -3.10 -11.52 -6.40
N TYR A 66 -1.91 -11.34 -5.82
CA TYR A 66 -0.89 -12.39 -5.84
C TYR A 66 -1.33 -13.60 -5.05
N VAL A 67 -1.81 -13.43 -3.81
CA VAL A 67 -2.21 -14.56 -2.97
C VAL A 67 -3.39 -15.28 -3.60
N CYS A 68 -4.44 -14.56 -4.05
CA CYS A 68 -5.59 -15.21 -4.69
C CYS A 68 -5.16 -15.93 -5.98
N MET A 69 -4.37 -15.30 -6.86
CA MET A 69 -3.96 -15.94 -8.11
C MET A 69 -3.04 -17.14 -7.86
N TYR A 70 -2.03 -17.02 -7.00
CA TYR A 70 -1.13 -18.12 -6.71
C TYR A 70 -1.83 -19.26 -6.01
N VAL A 71 -2.61 -18.99 -4.96
CA VAL A 71 -3.32 -20.02 -4.21
C VAL A 71 -4.35 -20.70 -5.10
N CYS A 72 -5.16 -19.96 -5.86
CA CYS A 72 -6.12 -20.56 -6.78
C CYS A 72 -5.43 -21.40 -7.85
N MET A 73 -4.37 -20.91 -8.49
CA MET A 73 -3.64 -21.67 -9.51
C MET A 73 -2.99 -22.93 -8.94
N TYR A 74 -2.32 -22.83 -7.79
CA TYR A 74 -1.71 -23.98 -7.14
C TYR A 74 -2.76 -25.00 -6.72
N VAL A 75 -3.80 -24.59 -6.00
CA VAL A 75 -4.85 -25.50 -5.53
C VAL A 75 -5.55 -26.16 -6.72
N CYS A 76 -5.92 -25.42 -7.76
CA CYS A 76 -6.51 -25.99 -8.97
C CYS A 76 -5.58 -27.01 -9.64
N MET A 77 -4.30 -26.70 -9.80
CA MET A 77 -3.32 -27.62 -10.41
C MET A 77 -3.15 -28.90 -9.59
N TYR A 78 -3.03 -28.78 -8.27
CA TYR A 78 -2.90 -29.93 -7.37
C TYR A 78 -4.15 -30.79 -7.36
N VAL A 79 -5.34 -30.19 -7.28
CA VAL A 79 -6.62 -30.92 -7.33
C VAL A 79 -6.79 -31.63 -8.67
N CYS A 80 -6.54 -30.95 -9.79
CA CYS A 80 -6.64 -31.53 -11.13
C CYS A 80 -5.67 -32.72 -11.30
N MET A 81 -4.42 -32.59 -10.84
CA MET A 81 -3.44 -33.68 -10.87
C MET A 81 -3.90 -34.86 -10.03
N TYR A 82 -4.42 -34.62 -8.81
CA TYR A 82 -4.88 -35.69 -7.93
C TYR A 82 -6.07 -36.44 -8.54
N VAL A 83 -7.04 -35.71 -9.08
CA VAL A 83 -8.22 -36.30 -9.76
C VAL A 83 -7.80 -37.10 -11.01
N TYR A 84 -6.83 -36.59 -11.77
CA TYR A 84 -6.29 -37.31 -12.93
C TYR A 84 -5.57 -38.61 -12.54
N VAL A 85 -4.77 -38.59 -11.48
CA VAL A 85 -4.09 -39.80 -10.96
C VAL A 85 -5.13 -40.80 -10.41
N CYS A 86 -6.14 -40.34 -9.68
CA CYS A 86 -7.23 -41.18 -9.17
C CYS A 86 -8.06 -41.82 -10.30
N SER A 87 -8.40 -41.07 -11.35
CA SER A 87 -9.12 -41.62 -12.50
C SER A 87 -8.26 -42.58 -13.34
N ARG A 88 -6.97 -42.30 -13.49
CA ARG A 88 -6.05 -43.20 -14.20
C ARG A 88 -5.83 -44.50 -13.42
N SER A 89 -5.63 -44.42 -12.11
CA SER A 89 -5.50 -45.60 -11.26
C SER A 89 -6.77 -46.46 -11.26
N SER A 90 -7.97 -45.86 -11.19
CA SER A 90 -9.23 -46.63 -11.28
C SER A 90 -9.40 -47.32 -12.63
N MET A 91 -9.06 -46.66 -13.74
CA MET A 91 -9.06 -47.26 -15.08
C MET A 91 -8.07 -48.43 -15.19
N TYR A 92 -6.86 -48.29 -14.63
CA TYR A 92 -5.87 -49.37 -14.59
C TYR A 92 -6.37 -50.57 -13.78
N VAL A 93 -6.98 -50.34 -12.62
CA VAL A 93 -7.55 -51.41 -11.79
C VAL A 93 -8.67 -52.13 -12.54
N CYS A 94 -9.61 -51.42 -13.17
CA CYS A 94 -10.66 -52.03 -13.97
C CYS A 94 -10.10 -52.87 -15.13
N MET A 95 -9.11 -52.36 -15.87
CA MET A 95 -8.44 -53.11 -16.94
C MET A 95 -7.79 -54.39 -16.41
N TYR A 96 -7.10 -54.32 -15.26
CA TYR A 96 -6.46 -55.48 -14.65
C TYR A 96 -7.48 -56.55 -14.21
N VAL A 97 -8.58 -56.13 -13.61
CA VAL A 97 -9.69 -57.03 -13.20
C VAL A 97 -10.32 -57.69 -14.42
N CYS A 98 -10.57 -56.94 -15.49
CA CYS A 98 -11.10 -57.49 -16.75
C CYS A 98 -10.14 -58.51 -17.37
N ILE A 99 -8.84 -58.23 -17.41
CA ILE A 99 -7.83 -59.16 -17.95
C ILE A 99 -7.75 -60.43 -17.09
N LEU A 100 -7.78 -60.30 -15.75
CA LEU A 100 -7.80 -61.43 -14.84
C LEU A 100 -9.05 -62.29 -15.03
N TYR A 101 -10.23 -61.68 -15.19
CA TYR A 101 -11.47 -62.40 -15.46
C TYR A 101 -11.39 -63.19 -16.77
N ILE A 102 -10.88 -62.59 -17.84
CA ILE A 102 -10.68 -63.26 -19.13
C ILE A 102 -9.69 -64.43 -18.99
N TYR A 103 -8.59 -64.23 -18.26
CA TYR A 103 -7.58 -65.27 -18.03
C TYR A 103 -8.15 -66.44 -17.22
N ILE A 104 -8.90 -66.17 -16.15
CA ILE A 104 -9.58 -67.19 -15.34
C ILE A 104 -10.61 -67.95 -16.18
N TYR A 105 -11.41 -67.26 -16.99
CA TYR A 105 -12.36 -67.89 -17.90
C TYR A 105 -11.63 -68.81 -18.90
N ILE A 106 -10.56 -68.34 -19.53
CA ILE A 106 -9.76 -69.17 -20.43
C ILE A 106 -9.20 -70.40 -19.69
N TYR A 107 -8.67 -70.22 -18.47
CA TYR A 107 -8.12 -71.32 -17.70
C TYR A 107 -9.17 -72.38 -17.32
N ILE A 108 -10.39 -71.97 -16.96
CA ILE A 108 -11.46 -72.89 -16.57
C ILE A 108 -12.09 -73.62 -17.76
N TYR A 109 -12.16 -72.98 -18.93
CA TYR A 109 -12.87 -73.53 -20.10
C TYR A 109 -11.95 -74.20 -21.13
N ILE A 110 -10.64 -73.93 -21.10
CA ILE A 110 -9.66 -74.52 -22.02
C ILE A 110 -8.84 -75.64 -21.36
N TYR A 111 -8.67 -75.65 -20.04
CA TYR A 111 -8.12 -76.79 -19.29
C TYR A 111 -9.23 -77.58 -18.60
#